data_AF-A0A521SHV7-F1
#
_entry.id   AF-A0A521SHV7-F1
#
_cell.length_a   1.000
_cell.length_b   1.000
_cell.length_c   1.000
_cell.angle_alpha   90.00
_cell.angle_beta   90.00
_cell.angle_gamma   90.00
#
_symmetry.space_group_name_H-M   'P 1'
#
loop_
_entity.id
_entity.type
_entity.pdbx_description
1 polymer ?
#
loop_
_entity_poly.entity_id
_entity_poly.type
_entity_poly.pdbx_seq_one_letter_code
_entity_poly.pdbx_strand_id
1 'polypeptide(L)'
;MRRFWVILALVLMAVPLAMAAAPKTYQVTGPIVDLKDDMITVEKDKEKWQVARDKDTKVKGELKVGSKVTIEYRMIATSIEVKDKK
;
A
#
# COMPACT_ATOMS: atom_id res chain seq x y z
N MET A 1 14.77 32.07 31.35
CA MET A 1 15.37 31.67 30.05
C MET A 1 15.80 30.21 30.06
N ARG A 2 16.94 29.79 30.64
CA ARG A 2 17.45 28.39 30.54
C ARG A 2 16.45 27.28 30.93
N ARG A 3 15.67 27.48 32.00
CA ARG A 3 14.65 26.50 32.46
C ARG A 3 13.50 26.32 31.47
N PHE A 4 13.16 27.38 30.73
CA PHE A 4 12.11 27.35 29.70
C PHE A 4 12.53 26.48 28.51
N TRP A 5 13.80 26.57 28.11
CA TRP A 5 14.37 25.74 27.05
C TRP A 5 14.48 24.26 27.45
N VAL A 6 14.78 23.97 28.71
CA VAL A 6 14.79 22.60 29.24
C VAL A 6 13.39 22.00 29.25
N ILE A 7 12.38 22.74 29.68
CA ILE A 7 10.98 22.28 29.69
C ILE A 7 10.46 22.09 28.25
N LEU A 8 10.80 23.01 27.33
CA LEU A 8 10.42 22.90 25.92
C LEU A 8 11.04 21.66 25.24
N ALA A 9 12.31 21.37 25.54
CA ALA A 9 12.99 20.17 25.04
C ALA A 9 12.34 18.88 25.60
N LEU A 10 11.92 18.89 26.86
CA LEU A 10 11.26 17.75 27.51
C LEU A 10 9.85 17.49 26.94
N VAL A 11 9.12 18.55 26.57
CA VAL A 11 7.81 18.45 25.91
C VAL A 11 7.94 17.95 24.47
N LEU A 12 9.00 18.35 23.74
CA LEU A 12 9.27 17.89 22.38
C LEU A 12 9.70 16.40 22.32
N MET A 13 10.26 15.84 23.39
CA MET A 13 10.61 14.41 23.47
C MET A 13 9.43 13.50 23.80
N ALA A 14 8.28 14.06 24.19
CA ALA A 14 7.08 13.31 24.56
C ALA A 14 6.08 13.16 23.41
N VAL A 15 6.53 13.18 22.15
CA VAL A 15 5.68 12.84 21.01
C VAL A 15 5.71 11.32 20.84
N PRO A 16 4.69 10.57 21.27
CA PRO A 16 4.57 9.19 20.83
C PRO A 16 4.42 9.21 19.31
N LEU A 17 5.42 8.67 18.61
CA LEU A 17 5.25 8.22 17.24
C LEU A 17 4.25 7.06 17.30
N ALA A 18 2.95 7.39 17.32
CA ALA A 18 1.90 6.44 17.09
C ALA A 18 2.02 6.00 15.63
N MET A 19 2.93 5.07 15.36
CA MET A 19 2.95 4.35 14.10
C MET A 19 1.72 3.46 14.12
N ALA A 20 0.61 3.99 13.61
CA ALA A 20 -0.53 3.17 13.25
C ALA A 20 0.01 2.02 12.38
N ALA A 21 -0.19 0.78 12.83
CA ALA A 21 0.26 -0.39 12.09
C ALA A 21 -0.45 -0.39 10.73
N ALA A 22 0.24 0.10 9.70
CA ALA A 22 -0.29 0.13 8.37
C ALA A 22 -0.65 -1.30 7.93
N PRO A 23 -1.69 -1.47 7.08
CA PRO A 23 -2.01 -2.77 6.52
C PRO A 23 -0.75 -3.39 5.91
N LYS A 24 -0.58 -4.71 6.10
CA LYS A 24 0.53 -5.44 5.51
C LYS A 24 0.59 -5.15 4.02
N THR A 25 1.80 -4.85 3.55
CA THR A 25 2.07 -4.73 2.12
C THR A 25 2.44 -6.10 1.59
N TYR A 26 1.81 -6.50 0.51
CA TYR A 26 1.99 -7.77 -0.18
C TYR A 26 2.68 -7.52 -1.52
N GLN A 27 3.17 -8.60 -2.11
CA GLN A 27 3.82 -8.57 -3.42
C GLN A 27 3.26 -9.66 -4.32
N VAL A 28 3.05 -9.29 -5.58
CA VAL A 28 2.79 -10.24 -6.65
C VAL A 28 3.75 -9.96 -7.79
N THR A 29 4.40 -11.01 -8.30
CA THR A 29 5.35 -10.91 -9.42
C THR A 29 4.88 -11.79 -10.56
N GLY A 30 4.80 -11.21 -11.76
CA GLY A 30 4.34 -11.90 -12.96
C GLY A 30 4.45 -11.04 -14.21
N PRO A 31 4.31 -11.63 -15.42
CA PRO A 31 4.11 -10.87 -16.64
C PRO A 31 2.78 -10.11 -16.59
N ILE A 32 2.77 -8.87 -17.09
CA ILE A 32 1.54 -8.11 -17.32
C ILE A 32 0.75 -8.78 -18.45
N VAL A 33 -0.50 -9.13 -18.20
CA VAL A 33 -1.40 -9.73 -19.19
C VAL A 33 -2.53 -8.79 -19.63
N ASP A 34 -2.83 -7.76 -18.83
CA ASP A 34 -3.74 -6.66 -19.16
C ASP A 34 -3.28 -5.39 -18.45
N LEU A 35 -3.38 -4.24 -19.12
CA LEU A 35 -2.94 -2.94 -18.60
C LEU A 35 -3.99 -1.88 -18.94
N LYS A 36 -4.60 -1.32 -17.91
CA LYS A 36 -5.58 -0.23 -17.98
C LYS A 36 -5.09 0.96 -17.15
N ASP A 37 -5.79 2.08 -17.27
CA ASP A 37 -5.45 3.31 -16.55
C ASP A 37 -5.60 3.14 -15.02
N ASP A 38 -6.59 2.37 -14.58
CA ASP A 38 -6.96 2.16 -13.17
C ASP A 38 -6.63 0.75 -12.64
N MET A 39 -6.10 -0.13 -13.48
CA MET A 39 -5.83 -1.52 -13.12
C MET A 39 -4.66 -2.12 -13.91
N ILE A 40 -3.86 -2.97 -13.25
CA ILE A 40 -2.89 -3.86 -13.89
C ILE A 40 -3.26 -5.30 -13.57
N THR A 41 -3.26 -6.17 -14.58
CA THR A 41 -3.39 -7.61 -14.37
C THR A 41 -2.07 -8.31 -14.63
N VAL A 42 -1.62 -9.12 -13.68
CA VAL A 42 -0.44 -9.99 -13.84
C VAL A 42 -0.81 -11.45 -13.70
N GLU A 43 -0.08 -12.35 -14.34
CA GLU A 43 -0.25 -13.78 -14.16
C GLU A 43 0.80 -14.35 -13.20
N LYS A 44 0.36 -15.03 -12.15
CA LYS A 44 1.24 -15.74 -11.22
C LYS A 44 0.64 -17.11 -10.93
N ASP A 45 1.43 -18.17 -11.08
CA ASP A 45 1.02 -19.55 -10.82
C ASP A 45 -0.27 -19.97 -11.58
N LYS A 46 -0.43 -19.50 -12.83
CA LYS A 46 -1.62 -19.67 -13.69
C LYS A 46 -2.88 -18.94 -13.22
N GLU A 47 -2.77 -18.10 -12.19
CA GLU A 47 -3.85 -17.23 -11.73
C GLU A 47 -3.63 -15.79 -12.21
N LYS A 48 -4.72 -15.12 -12.58
CA LYS A 48 -4.70 -13.71 -12.98
C LYS A 48 -5.00 -12.83 -11.78
N TRP A 49 -4.01 -12.05 -11.37
CA TRP A 49 -4.08 -11.10 -10.27
C TRP A 49 -4.38 -9.71 -10.81
N GLN A 50 -5.58 -9.20 -10.50
CA GLN A 50 -5.98 -7.83 -10.82
C GLN A 50 -5.65 -6.92 -9.64
N VAL A 51 -4.86 -5.87 -9.90
CA VAL A 51 -4.44 -4.91 -8.88
C VAL A 51 -4.84 -3.52 -9.34
N ALA A 52 -5.64 -2.83 -8.54
CA ALA A 52 -6.00 -1.45 -8.78
C ALA A 52 -4.77 -0.53 -8.68
N ARG A 53 -4.75 0.51 -9.51
CA ARG A 53 -3.76 1.57 -9.48
C ARG A 53 -4.44 2.91 -9.64
N ASP A 54 -3.77 3.96 -9.19
CA ASP A 54 -4.23 5.33 -9.24
C ASP A 54 -3.06 6.28 -9.52
N LYS A 55 -3.31 7.58 -9.42
CA LYS A 55 -2.31 8.64 -9.65
C LYS A 55 -1.19 8.63 -8.61
N ASP A 56 -1.41 8.04 -7.44
CA ASP A 56 -0.42 7.94 -6.36
C ASP A 56 0.45 6.68 -6.49
N THR A 57 0.08 5.76 -7.39
CA THR A 57 0.82 4.54 -7.67
C THR A 57 2.16 4.87 -8.33
N LYS A 58 3.25 4.64 -7.58
CA LYS A 58 4.62 4.91 -8.04
C LYS A 58 5.06 3.85 -9.05
N VAL A 59 5.17 4.25 -10.31
CA VAL A 59 5.69 3.40 -11.38
C VAL A 59 7.18 3.64 -11.58
N LYS A 60 7.97 2.57 -11.55
CA LYS A 60 9.39 2.60 -11.90
C LYS A 60 9.59 1.82 -13.19
N GLY A 61 10.03 2.50 -14.24
CA GLY A 61 10.18 1.91 -15.57
C GLY A 61 8.91 1.96 -16.41
N GLU A 62 8.94 1.29 -17.56
CA GLU A 62 7.85 1.29 -18.53
C GLU A 62 6.94 0.07 -18.31
N LEU A 63 5.62 0.31 -18.28
CA LEU A 63 4.63 -0.76 -18.16
C LEU A 63 4.15 -1.16 -19.55
N LYS A 64 4.37 -2.42 -19.92
CA LYS A 64 3.94 -3.01 -21.19
C LYS A 64 3.40 -4.40 -20.95
N VAL A 65 2.38 -4.79 -21.72
CA VAL A 65 1.90 -6.18 -21.74
C VAL A 65 3.07 -7.10 -22.13
N GLY A 66 3.21 -8.21 -21.41
CA GLY A 66 4.31 -9.16 -21.52
C GLY A 66 5.51 -8.86 -20.62
N SER A 67 5.70 -7.62 -20.15
CA SER A 67 6.79 -7.29 -19.23
C SER A 67 6.57 -7.93 -17.86
N LYS A 68 7.62 -8.56 -17.31
CA LYS A 68 7.60 -9.10 -15.95
C LYS A 68 7.77 -7.97 -14.94
N VAL A 69 6.81 -7.83 -14.02
CA VAL A 69 6.82 -6.79 -13.00
C VAL A 69 6.57 -7.39 -11.61
N THR A 70 7.02 -6.69 -10.58
CA THR A 70 6.62 -6.92 -9.19
C THR A 70 5.74 -5.76 -8.75
N ILE A 71 4.53 -6.06 -8.28
CA ILE A 71 3.57 -5.08 -7.79
C ILE A 71 3.51 -5.21 -6.28
N GLU A 72 3.79 -4.11 -5.58
CA GLU A 72 3.51 -3.97 -4.15
C GLU A 72 2.10 -3.42 -3.96
N TYR A 73 1.29 -4.08 -3.14
CA TYR A 73 -0.11 -3.68 -2.93
C TYR A 73 -0.56 -3.93 -1.50
N ARG A 74 -1.67 -3.31 -1.11
CA ARG A 74 -2.36 -3.57 0.16
C ARG A 74 -3.75 -4.11 -0.14
N MET A 75 -4.20 -5.05 0.69
CA MET A 75 -5.59 -5.51 0.64
C MET A 75 -6.43 -4.57 1.51
N ILE A 76 -7.32 -3.81 0.87
CA ILE A 76 -8.17 -2.82 1.52
C ILE A 76 -9.62 -3.30 1.40
N ALA A 77 -10.32 -3.38 2.52
CA ALA A 77 -11.75 -3.70 2.53
C ALA A 77 -12.55 -2.51 1.98
N THR A 78 -13.43 -2.77 0.99
CA THR A 78 -14.31 -1.74 0.42
C THR A 78 -15.62 -1.60 1.20
N SER A 79 -16.14 -2.71 1.72
CA SER A 79 -17.34 -2.76 2.57
C SER A 79 -17.26 -3.99 3.46
N ILE A 80 -17.78 -3.88 4.68
CA ILE A 80 -17.87 -4.98 5.64
C ILE A 80 -19.29 -5.01 6.16
N GLU A 81 -19.97 -6.14 5.95
CA GLU A 81 -21.31 -6.41 6.46
C GLU A 81 -21.25 -7.63 7.38
N VAL A 82 -21.67 -7.47 8.63
CA VAL A 82 -21.79 -8.58 9.58
C VAL A 82 -23.11 -9.30 9.31
N LYS A 83 -23.05 -10.54 8.81
CA LYS A 83 -24.24 -11.34 8.48
C LYS A 83 -24.75 -12.20 9.64
N ASP A 84 -24.01 -12.26 10.74
CA ASP A 84 -24.45 -12.91 11.97
C ASP A 84 -25.30 -11.94 12.81
N LYS A 85 -26.62 -12.10 12.74
CA LYS A 85 -27.46 -11.82 13.90
C LYS A 85 -27.47 -13.09 14.73
N LYS A 86 -26.94 -12.99 15.94
CA LYS A 86 -26.98 -14.03 16.96
C LYS A 86 -28.36 -14.68 17.07
#